data_AF-A0A9D1H7L8-F1
#
_entry.id   AF-A0A9D1H7L8-F1
#
_cell.length_a   1.000
_cell.length_b   1.000
_cell.length_c   1.000
_cell.angle_alpha   90.00
_cell.angle_beta   90.00
_cell.angle_gamma   90.00
#
_symmetry.space_group_name_H-M   'P 1'
#
loop_
_entity.id
_entity.type
_entity.pdbx_description
1 polymer ?
#
loop_
_entity_poly.entity_id
_entity_poly.type
_entity_poly.pdbx_seq_one_letter_code
_entity_poly.pdbx_strand_id
1 'polypeptide(L)'
;MGGIIEDILGKEAIARNQESEVNSLMLAFATRMDDIVRHPVVTQAIEESYTAVDLCGYNYMDARYREDHKRYPHRVIVGSETNALRIADNWALILDCPHVIGDFCWTAMDYIGESAPGQFAATCGDLDLTGKRKAKSYYRETVWGLRDTPAILVGRPEKFGKPENLGNWGWTDAIPSWTLHGSEGKMVQVSVYADADEIELYLNGQSLERKPIGHPQQYIAQFDVAYQPGELTAVAYRDGKEYLRASLVTAGQAAKLTIQPEPMEKGDRIAFVPIQIADKDGNLVTCQDRPVTLTVEGGQCLGFGSADTASSENFYDMTRTSFDGQLLAIIRREDGHPVRLTVSAEGLESAAVEI
;
A
#
# COMPACT_ATOMS: atom_id res chain seq x y z
N MET A 1 10.33 17.89 -24.89
CA MET A 1 10.71 17.55 -23.51
C MET A 1 12.16 17.91 -23.21
N GLY A 2 13.13 17.62 -24.10
CA GLY A 2 14.54 18.01 -23.93
C GLY A 2 14.78 19.49 -23.58
N GLY A 3 14.10 20.43 -24.25
CA GLY A 3 14.22 21.86 -23.93
C GLY A 3 13.73 22.26 -22.53
N ILE A 4 12.68 21.60 -22.01
CA ILE A 4 12.15 21.87 -20.66
C ILE A 4 13.19 21.45 -19.60
N ILE A 5 13.86 20.33 -19.82
CA ILE A 5 14.85 19.78 -18.89
C ILE A 5 16.12 20.62 -18.89
N GLU A 6 16.57 21.06 -20.06
CA GLU A 6 17.67 22.02 -20.19
C GLU A 6 17.38 23.33 -19.45
N ASP A 7 16.16 23.85 -19.57
CA ASP A 7 15.74 25.08 -18.89
C ASP A 7 15.65 24.92 -17.36
N ILE A 8 15.24 23.74 -16.86
CA ILE A 8 15.01 23.47 -15.42
C ILE A 8 16.27 23.03 -14.68
N LEU A 9 17.10 22.19 -15.30
CA LEU A 9 18.31 21.64 -14.68
C LEU A 9 19.57 22.44 -15.02
N GLY A 10 19.53 23.26 -16.09
CA GLY A 10 20.68 23.97 -16.61
C GLY A 10 21.62 23.07 -17.42
N LYS A 11 22.28 23.64 -18.44
CA LYS A 11 23.16 22.91 -19.36
C LYS A 11 24.34 22.19 -18.67
N GLU A 12 24.80 22.69 -17.53
CA GLU A 12 25.93 22.12 -16.78
C GLU A 12 25.58 20.87 -15.96
N ALA A 13 24.32 20.72 -15.52
CA ALA A 13 23.87 19.53 -14.78
C ALA A 13 23.73 18.30 -15.69
N ILE A 14 23.26 18.52 -16.92
CA ILE A 14 23.15 17.48 -17.96
C ILE A 14 24.55 17.00 -18.39
N ALA A 15 25.53 17.90 -18.45
CA ALA A 15 26.91 17.57 -18.83
C ALA A 15 27.67 16.71 -17.79
N ARG A 16 27.28 16.74 -16.51
CA ARG A 16 27.89 15.90 -15.46
C ARG A 16 27.34 14.47 -15.42
N ASN A 17 26.15 14.22 -15.98
CA ASN A 17 25.52 12.91 -16.06
C ASN A 17 25.58 12.36 -17.50
N GLN A 18 26.78 11.99 -17.96
CA GLN A 18 26.97 11.28 -19.23
C GLN A 18 26.44 9.82 -19.23
N GLU A 19 25.63 9.42 -18.26
CA GLU A 19 24.91 8.14 -18.25
C GLU A 19 23.46 8.34 -18.69
N SER A 20 23.25 8.37 -20.01
CA SER A 20 21.97 8.38 -20.73
C SER A 20 20.99 9.52 -20.39
N GLU A 21 20.52 10.23 -21.41
CA GLU A 21 19.46 11.25 -21.29
C GLU A 21 18.21 10.74 -20.52
N VAL A 22 17.94 9.43 -20.58
CA VAL A 22 16.82 8.78 -19.90
C VAL A 22 16.97 8.83 -18.37
N ASN A 23 18.16 8.57 -17.82
CA ASN A 23 18.35 8.61 -16.36
C ASN A 23 18.23 10.04 -15.82
N SER A 24 18.74 11.01 -16.58
CA SER A 24 18.60 12.43 -16.22
C SER A 24 17.14 12.91 -16.31
N LEU A 25 16.39 12.44 -17.32
CA LEU A 25 14.95 12.66 -17.46
C LEU A 25 14.17 12.07 -16.27
N MET A 26 14.45 10.80 -15.91
CA MET A 26 13.78 10.13 -14.79
C MET A 26 14.11 10.81 -13.45
N LEU A 27 15.35 11.25 -13.26
CA LEU A 27 15.74 12.02 -12.08
C LEU A 27 15.03 13.38 -12.03
N ALA A 28 14.89 14.07 -13.16
CA ALA A 28 14.14 15.32 -13.24
C ALA A 28 12.66 15.12 -12.88
N PHE A 29 12.03 14.07 -13.41
CA PHE A 29 10.65 13.70 -13.04
C PHE A 29 10.53 13.31 -11.56
N ALA A 30 11.55 12.69 -10.98
CA ALA A 30 11.57 12.34 -9.57
C ALA A 30 11.72 13.55 -8.64
N THR A 31 12.46 14.59 -9.06
CA THR A 31 12.91 15.66 -8.15
C THR A 31 12.37 17.05 -8.47
N ARG A 32 11.85 17.27 -9.69
CA ARG A 32 11.47 18.59 -10.22
C ARG A 32 10.13 18.56 -10.98
N MET A 33 9.24 17.62 -10.65
CA MET A 33 7.93 17.49 -11.33
C MET A 33 7.15 18.81 -11.31
N ASP A 34 7.08 19.49 -10.16
CA ASP A 34 6.38 20.76 -9.99
C ASP A 34 6.86 21.85 -10.97
N ASP A 35 8.18 21.92 -11.23
CA ASP A 35 8.75 22.87 -12.17
C ASP A 35 8.45 22.47 -13.63
N ILE A 36 8.51 21.18 -13.94
CA ILE A 36 8.20 20.63 -15.26
C ILE A 36 6.76 20.95 -15.62
N VAL A 37 5.82 20.63 -14.73
CA VAL A 37 4.39 20.80 -15.01
C VAL A 37 4.01 22.27 -15.09
N ARG A 38 4.68 23.17 -14.35
CA ARG A 38 4.43 24.63 -14.40
C ARG A 38 5.09 25.34 -15.58
N HIS A 39 5.96 24.66 -16.33
CA HIS A 39 6.68 25.27 -17.43
C HIS A 39 5.74 25.91 -18.47
N PRO A 40 6.08 27.09 -19.05
CA PRO A 40 5.24 27.77 -20.04
C PRO A 40 4.87 26.89 -21.25
N VAL A 41 5.80 26.03 -21.70
CA VAL A 41 5.54 25.08 -22.79
C VAL A 41 4.41 24.11 -22.45
N VAL A 42 4.34 23.61 -21.20
CA VAL A 42 3.23 22.76 -20.76
C VAL A 42 1.93 23.55 -20.74
N THR A 43 1.97 24.78 -20.23
CA THR A 43 0.79 25.68 -20.21
C THR A 43 0.24 25.89 -21.62
N GLN A 44 1.11 26.16 -22.61
CA GLN A 44 0.71 26.32 -24.00
C GLN A 44 0.15 25.02 -24.59
N ALA A 45 0.78 23.88 -24.30
CA ALA A 45 0.38 22.58 -24.84
C ALA A 45 -1.01 22.12 -24.36
N ILE A 46 -1.38 22.45 -23.13
CA ILE A 46 -2.67 22.05 -22.55
C ILE A 46 -3.80 23.08 -22.79
N GLU A 47 -3.47 24.27 -23.28
CA GLU A 47 -4.45 25.37 -23.38
C GLU A 47 -5.59 25.01 -24.34
N GLU A 48 -5.27 24.63 -25.58
CA GLU A 48 -6.26 24.28 -26.60
C GLU A 48 -7.04 23.01 -26.22
N SER A 49 -6.34 21.95 -25.82
CA SER A 49 -6.96 20.65 -25.53
C SER A 49 -7.97 20.72 -24.38
N TYR A 50 -7.70 21.53 -23.36
CA TYR A 50 -8.61 21.72 -22.24
C TYR A 50 -9.78 22.67 -22.52
N THR A 51 -9.85 23.29 -23.70
CA THR A 51 -11.09 23.95 -24.14
C THR A 51 -12.12 22.96 -24.71
N ALA A 52 -11.69 21.75 -25.07
CA ALA A 52 -12.52 20.75 -25.72
C ALA A 52 -13.21 19.78 -24.73
N VAL A 53 -12.98 19.95 -23.42
CA VAL A 53 -13.50 19.05 -22.37
C VAL A 53 -14.17 19.84 -21.24
N ASP A 54 -15.16 19.23 -20.59
CA ASP A 54 -15.86 19.85 -19.46
C ASP A 54 -15.05 19.79 -18.16
N LEU A 55 -14.28 18.71 -17.97
CA LEU A 55 -13.44 18.45 -16.80
C LEU A 55 -12.00 18.18 -17.24
N CYS A 56 -11.04 18.88 -16.64
CA CYS A 56 -9.64 18.76 -17.00
C CYS A 56 -8.91 17.80 -16.06
N GLY A 57 -8.49 16.64 -16.58
CA GLY A 57 -7.67 15.67 -15.87
C GLY A 57 -6.20 16.09 -15.82
N TYR A 58 -5.66 16.23 -14.60
CA TYR A 58 -4.29 16.65 -14.31
C TYR A 58 -3.49 15.46 -13.77
N ASN A 59 -2.62 14.87 -14.59
CA ASN A 59 -1.73 13.77 -14.18
C ASN A 59 -0.46 14.33 -13.55
N TYR A 60 -0.31 14.20 -12.22
CA TYR A 60 0.84 14.67 -11.44
C TYR A 60 1.09 16.20 -11.52
N MET A 61 0.01 16.98 -11.71
CA MET A 61 0.08 18.44 -11.91
C MET A 61 -0.55 19.23 -10.75
N ASP A 62 -0.52 18.71 -9.52
CA ASP A 62 -1.12 19.35 -8.34
C ASP A 62 -0.56 20.76 -8.07
N ALA A 63 0.71 21.00 -8.41
CA ALA A 63 1.35 22.32 -8.35
C ALA A 63 0.66 23.40 -9.21
N ARG A 64 -0.20 23.00 -10.16
CA ARG A 64 -0.95 23.91 -11.04
C ARG A 64 -2.35 24.24 -10.53
N TYR A 65 -2.89 23.52 -9.53
CA TYR A 65 -4.29 23.68 -9.11
C TYR A 65 -4.66 25.13 -8.80
N ARG A 66 -3.83 25.85 -8.05
CA ARG A 66 -4.07 27.26 -7.71
C ARG A 66 -3.70 28.22 -8.84
N GLU A 67 -2.64 27.92 -9.58
CA GLU A 67 -2.15 28.80 -10.64
C GLU A 67 -3.11 28.84 -11.83
N ASP A 68 -3.58 27.67 -12.27
CA ASP A 68 -4.46 27.58 -13.43
C ASP A 68 -5.85 28.12 -13.13
N HIS A 69 -6.32 28.09 -11.88
CA HIS A 69 -7.58 28.75 -11.53
C HIS A 69 -7.53 30.28 -11.74
N LYS A 70 -6.37 30.90 -11.51
CA LYS A 70 -6.19 32.35 -11.77
C LYS A 70 -6.26 32.67 -13.27
N ARG A 71 -5.77 31.77 -14.11
CA ARG A 71 -5.73 31.92 -15.58
C ARG A 71 -7.06 31.53 -16.23
N TYR A 72 -7.67 30.46 -15.74
CA TYR A 72 -8.85 29.81 -16.27
C TYR A 72 -9.89 29.61 -15.15
N PRO A 73 -10.56 30.69 -14.69
CA PRO A 73 -11.41 30.65 -13.49
C PRO A 73 -12.63 29.73 -13.60
N HIS A 74 -13.02 29.35 -14.82
CA HIS A 74 -14.12 28.43 -15.09
C HIS A 74 -13.67 26.97 -15.30
N ARG A 75 -12.37 26.70 -15.26
CA ARG A 75 -11.85 25.34 -15.42
C ARG A 75 -12.12 24.53 -14.17
N VAL A 76 -12.78 23.40 -14.35
CA VAL A 76 -12.92 22.37 -13.31
C VAL A 76 -11.80 21.35 -13.51
N ILE A 77 -11.09 21.04 -12.42
CA ILE A 77 -9.88 20.21 -12.41
C ILE A 77 -10.13 18.94 -11.60
N VAL A 78 -9.58 17.83 -12.06
CA VAL A 78 -9.46 16.60 -11.27
C VAL A 78 -8.02 16.11 -11.35
N GLY A 79 -7.43 15.68 -10.23
CA GLY A 79 -6.17 14.96 -10.25
C GLY A 79 -6.41 13.57 -10.82
N SER A 80 -6.23 13.39 -12.13
CA SER A 80 -6.60 12.14 -12.81
C SER A 80 -5.58 11.02 -12.61
N GLU A 81 -4.34 11.36 -12.24
CA GLU A 81 -3.33 10.44 -11.72
C GLU A 81 -2.45 11.19 -10.72
N THR A 82 -2.27 10.65 -9.51
CA THR A 82 -1.39 11.25 -8.48
C THR A 82 -0.55 10.23 -7.74
N ASN A 83 0.46 10.72 -7.02
CA ASN A 83 1.39 9.89 -6.24
C ASN A 83 0.88 9.70 -4.81
N ALA A 84 0.94 8.47 -4.31
CA ALA A 84 0.54 8.14 -2.94
C ALA A 84 1.30 8.96 -1.87
N LEU A 85 2.57 9.29 -2.13
CA LEU A 85 3.40 10.14 -1.27
C LEU A 85 2.87 11.57 -1.10
N ARG A 86 2.11 12.08 -2.06
CA ARG A 86 1.60 13.46 -2.02
C ARG A 86 0.19 13.58 -1.46
N ILE A 87 -0.44 12.48 -1.03
CA ILE A 87 -1.87 12.50 -0.71
C ILE A 87 -2.22 13.47 0.43
N ALA A 88 -1.37 13.64 1.45
CA ALA A 88 -1.65 14.60 2.52
C ALA A 88 -1.68 16.06 1.99
N ASP A 89 -0.73 16.43 1.13
CA ASP A 89 -0.68 17.76 0.52
C ASP A 89 -1.79 17.94 -0.53
N ASN A 90 -1.99 16.94 -1.40
CA ASN A 90 -3.03 16.95 -2.43
C ASN A 90 -4.42 17.04 -1.83
N TRP A 91 -4.70 16.28 -0.76
CA TRP A 91 -6.00 16.30 -0.10
C TRP A 91 -6.25 17.66 0.57
N ALA A 92 -5.24 18.24 1.21
CA ALA A 92 -5.33 19.61 1.73
C ALA A 92 -5.60 20.64 0.61
N LEU A 93 -4.97 20.49 -0.56
CA LEU A 93 -5.23 21.34 -1.73
C LEU A 93 -6.67 21.18 -2.25
N ILE A 94 -7.17 19.94 -2.34
CA ILE A 94 -8.53 19.64 -2.83
C ILE A 94 -9.57 20.26 -1.90
N LEU A 95 -9.40 20.14 -0.59
CA LEU A 95 -10.31 20.74 0.38
C LEU A 95 -10.31 22.28 0.32
N ASP A 96 -9.18 22.91 -0.02
CA ASP A 96 -9.06 24.38 -0.10
C ASP A 96 -9.38 24.96 -1.49
N CYS A 97 -9.45 24.14 -2.54
CA CYS A 97 -9.66 24.56 -3.92
C CYS A 97 -10.98 24.02 -4.48
N PRO A 98 -12.12 24.77 -4.41
CA PRO A 98 -13.43 24.28 -4.84
C PRO A 98 -13.53 23.88 -6.33
N HIS A 99 -12.63 24.38 -7.17
CA HIS A 99 -12.53 24.03 -8.59
C HIS A 99 -11.77 22.71 -8.82
N VAL A 100 -11.17 22.12 -7.79
CA VAL A 100 -10.54 20.79 -7.83
C VAL A 100 -11.49 19.80 -7.19
N ILE A 101 -12.06 18.90 -8.00
CA ILE A 101 -13.19 18.07 -7.58
C ILE A 101 -12.79 16.69 -7.03
N GLY A 102 -11.50 16.34 -7.06
CA GLY A 102 -11.03 15.07 -6.53
C GLY A 102 -9.65 14.64 -7.03
N ASP A 103 -9.32 13.39 -6.71
CA ASP A 103 -8.01 12.76 -6.91
C ASP A 103 -8.16 11.26 -7.21
N PHE A 104 -7.37 10.77 -8.15
CA PHE A 104 -7.21 9.37 -8.48
C PHE A 104 -5.74 9.00 -8.35
N CYS A 105 -5.38 8.37 -7.23
CA CYS A 105 -4.00 7.92 -7.03
C CYS A 105 -3.68 6.68 -7.85
N TRP A 106 -2.47 6.66 -8.41
CA TRP A 106 -1.90 5.50 -9.07
C TRP A 106 -1.27 4.54 -8.04
N THR A 107 -1.81 3.34 -7.76
CA THR A 107 -3.11 2.79 -8.19
C THR A 107 -3.93 2.33 -6.98
N ALA A 108 -5.21 2.02 -7.19
CA ALA A 108 -6.03 1.41 -6.15
C ALA A 108 -5.60 -0.04 -5.82
N MET A 109 -5.13 -0.80 -6.81
CA MET A 109 -4.73 -2.20 -6.67
C MET A 109 -3.48 -2.47 -7.49
N ASP A 110 -2.61 -3.34 -7.00
CA ASP A 110 -1.48 -3.88 -7.75
C ASP A 110 -1.99 -4.56 -9.05
N TYR A 111 -1.16 -4.57 -10.09
CA TYR A 111 -1.53 -5.14 -11.39
C TYR A 111 -0.34 -5.82 -12.07
N ILE A 112 -0.61 -6.80 -12.93
CA ILE A 112 0.42 -7.55 -13.67
C ILE A 112 1.05 -6.65 -14.75
N GLY A 113 2.38 -6.69 -14.88
CA GLY A 113 3.15 -5.82 -15.76
C GLY A 113 3.71 -4.59 -15.04
N GLU A 114 4.31 -3.67 -15.79
CA GLU A 114 4.95 -2.42 -15.29
C GLU A 114 5.76 -2.62 -14.00
N SER A 115 6.49 -3.73 -13.95
CA SER A 115 7.08 -4.23 -12.73
C SER A 115 8.54 -3.84 -12.59
N ALA A 116 8.99 -3.75 -11.34
CA ALA A 116 10.40 -3.67 -11.05
C ALA A 116 11.13 -4.94 -11.54
N PRO A 117 12.44 -4.85 -11.86
CA PRO A 117 13.22 -6.04 -12.21
C PRO A 117 13.08 -7.15 -11.17
N GLY A 118 12.78 -8.37 -11.63
CA GLY A 118 12.57 -9.54 -10.76
C GLY A 118 11.15 -9.69 -10.22
N GLN A 119 10.21 -8.81 -10.58
CA GLN A 119 8.79 -8.93 -10.26
C GLN A 119 7.95 -9.11 -11.53
N PHE A 120 6.80 -9.77 -11.43
CA PHE A 120 5.85 -9.88 -12.55
C PHE A 120 4.71 -8.85 -12.50
N ALA A 121 4.60 -8.08 -11.42
CA ALA A 121 3.53 -7.11 -11.18
C ALA A 121 4.04 -5.79 -10.61
N ALA A 122 3.32 -4.72 -10.88
CA ALA A 122 3.51 -3.42 -10.26
C ALA A 122 2.98 -3.45 -8.82
N THR A 123 3.81 -2.98 -7.89
CA THR A 123 3.51 -2.95 -6.45
C THR A 123 3.07 -1.56 -5.96
N CYS A 124 2.59 -0.72 -6.89
CA CYS A 124 2.15 0.65 -6.65
C CYS A 124 0.71 0.78 -6.11
N GLY A 125 -0.02 -0.32 -5.94
CA GLY A 125 -1.39 -0.34 -5.42
C GLY A 125 -1.52 -0.07 -3.92
N ASP A 126 -2.67 0.50 -3.54
CA ASP A 126 -3.17 0.55 -2.16
C ASP A 126 -3.56 -0.86 -1.65
N LEU A 127 -4.06 -1.70 -2.56
CA LEU A 127 -4.32 -3.13 -2.35
C LEU A 127 -3.27 -3.97 -3.09
N ASP A 128 -2.93 -5.14 -2.55
CA ASP A 128 -2.12 -6.12 -3.27
C ASP A 128 -2.93 -6.92 -4.31
N LEU A 129 -2.26 -7.82 -5.04
CA LEU A 129 -2.91 -8.67 -6.07
C LEU A 129 -4.01 -9.59 -5.52
N THR A 130 -4.02 -9.84 -4.21
CA THR A 130 -5.03 -10.65 -3.53
C THR A 130 -6.13 -9.81 -2.88
N GLY A 131 -6.12 -8.49 -3.09
CA GLY A 131 -7.11 -7.55 -2.56
C GLY A 131 -6.86 -7.14 -1.11
N LYS A 132 -5.71 -7.51 -0.51
CA LYS A 132 -5.40 -7.11 0.87
C LYS A 132 -4.85 -5.70 0.92
N ARG A 133 -5.23 -4.96 1.97
CA ARG A 133 -4.76 -3.60 2.21
C ARG A 133 -3.26 -3.58 2.51
N LYS A 134 -2.53 -2.73 1.79
CA LYS A 134 -1.12 -2.42 2.06
C LYS A 134 -1.02 -1.15 2.92
N ALA A 135 0.17 -0.86 3.44
CA ALA A 135 0.43 0.35 4.25
C ALA A 135 -0.13 1.63 3.62
N LYS A 136 -0.02 1.82 2.30
CA LYS A 136 -0.61 2.95 1.57
C LYS A 136 -2.10 3.14 1.79
N SER A 137 -2.87 2.05 1.79
CA SER A 137 -4.32 2.11 2.01
C SER A 137 -4.65 2.61 3.41
N TYR A 138 -3.89 2.23 4.44
CA TYR A 138 -4.06 2.75 5.80
C TYR A 138 -3.69 4.23 5.91
N TYR A 139 -2.64 4.64 5.20
CA TYR A 139 -2.24 6.04 5.15
C TYR A 139 -3.32 6.92 4.49
N ARG A 140 -3.86 6.48 3.35
CA ARG A 140 -4.94 7.19 2.65
C ARG A 140 -6.21 7.31 3.49
N GLU A 141 -6.64 6.22 4.12
CA GLU A 141 -7.78 6.22 5.04
C GLU A 141 -7.59 7.23 6.19
N THR A 142 -6.36 7.35 6.69
CA THR A 142 -5.99 8.34 7.72
C THR A 142 -6.11 9.77 7.20
N VAL A 143 -5.52 10.06 6.03
CA VAL A 143 -5.54 11.40 5.42
C VAL A 143 -6.94 11.86 5.05
N TRP A 144 -7.81 10.93 4.64
CA TRP A 144 -9.22 11.20 4.39
C TRP A 144 -10.05 11.43 5.65
N GLY A 145 -9.47 11.26 6.85
CA GLY A 145 -10.19 11.38 8.11
C GLY A 145 -11.24 10.29 8.33
N LEU A 146 -11.09 9.13 7.66
CA LEU A 146 -12.02 8.00 7.74
C LEU A 146 -11.63 6.98 8.81
N ARG A 147 -10.47 7.15 9.44
CA ARG A 147 -9.91 6.21 10.40
C ARG A 147 -10.22 6.62 11.84
N ASP A 148 -10.69 5.68 12.63
CA ASP A 148 -11.07 5.84 14.04
C ASP A 148 -10.10 5.16 15.03
N THR A 149 -8.96 4.68 14.55
CA THR A 149 -7.88 4.09 15.36
C THR A 149 -6.52 4.40 14.72
N PRO A 150 -5.39 4.44 15.45
CA PRO A 150 -4.06 4.56 14.82
C PRO A 150 -3.71 3.31 14.01
N ALA A 151 -3.15 3.42 12.80
CA ALA A 151 -2.62 2.25 12.09
C ALA A 151 -1.17 2.03 12.50
N ILE A 152 -0.79 0.81 12.88
CA ILE A 152 0.58 0.45 13.22
C ILE A 152 1.12 -0.45 12.11
N LEU A 153 2.20 -0.03 11.46
CA LEU A 153 2.83 -0.71 10.33
C LEU A 153 4.28 -1.02 10.70
N VAL A 154 4.67 -2.28 10.58
CA VAL A 154 5.97 -2.77 11.06
C VAL A 154 6.81 -3.15 9.86
N GLY A 155 7.93 -2.45 9.69
CA GLY A 155 8.90 -2.70 8.63
C GLY A 155 9.66 -4.00 8.84
N ARG A 156 10.27 -4.49 7.76
CA ARG A 156 11.00 -5.76 7.76
C ARG A 156 12.34 -5.63 8.51
N PRO A 157 12.67 -6.54 9.46
CA PRO A 157 13.95 -6.50 10.19
C PRO A 157 15.18 -6.48 9.29
N GLU A 158 15.17 -7.23 8.18
CA GLU A 158 16.27 -7.31 7.23
C GLU A 158 16.46 -6.04 6.39
N LYS A 159 15.50 -5.12 6.40
CA LYS A 159 15.56 -3.82 5.71
C LYS A 159 15.92 -2.66 6.64
N PHE A 160 15.92 -2.88 7.96
CA PHE A 160 16.25 -1.84 8.92
C PHE A 160 17.61 -1.18 8.63
N GLY A 161 17.63 0.16 8.60
CA GLY A 161 18.83 0.96 8.34
C GLY A 161 19.36 0.91 6.90
N LYS A 162 18.67 0.23 5.99
CA LYS A 162 19.02 0.24 4.55
C LYS A 162 18.27 1.36 3.84
N PRO A 163 18.91 2.08 2.90
CA PRO A 163 18.23 3.08 2.11
C PRO A 163 17.13 2.42 1.26
N GLU A 164 15.89 2.89 1.41
CA GLU A 164 14.77 2.47 0.56
C GLU A 164 14.69 3.41 -0.66
N ASN A 165 15.07 2.90 -1.83
CA ASN A 165 14.83 3.61 -3.10
C ASN A 165 13.44 3.24 -3.63
N LEU A 166 12.40 3.84 -3.05
CA LEU A 166 11.01 3.54 -3.40
C LEU A 166 10.57 4.20 -4.72
N GLY A 167 11.29 5.21 -5.21
CA GLY A 167 10.83 6.02 -6.35
C GLY A 167 9.50 6.74 -6.05
N ASN A 168 8.90 7.38 -7.06
CA ASN A 168 7.69 8.19 -6.87
C ASN A 168 6.42 7.38 -6.55
N TRP A 169 6.41 6.08 -6.91
CA TRP A 169 5.24 5.19 -6.79
C TRP A 169 5.44 4.03 -5.79
N GLY A 170 6.65 3.86 -5.26
CA GLY A 170 6.91 2.88 -4.23
C GLY A 170 6.47 3.36 -2.86
N TRP A 171 6.34 2.38 -1.95
CA TRP A 171 6.02 2.60 -0.55
C TRP A 171 6.72 1.54 0.28
N THR A 172 6.81 1.75 1.58
CA THR A 172 7.30 0.71 2.49
C THR A 172 6.47 -0.57 2.35
N ASP A 173 7.13 -1.72 2.48
CA ASP A 173 6.50 -3.03 2.56
C ASP A 173 6.17 -3.44 4.00
N ALA A 174 6.10 -2.45 4.90
CA ALA A 174 5.65 -2.63 6.27
C ALA A 174 4.21 -3.17 6.32
N ILE A 175 3.97 -4.07 7.26
CA ILE A 175 2.68 -4.77 7.43
C ILE A 175 2.11 -4.53 8.82
N PRO A 176 0.77 -4.61 9.01
CA PRO A 176 0.14 -4.42 10.31
C PRO A 176 0.26 -5.68 11.19
N SER A 177 1.49 -6.10 11.51
CA SER A 177 1.78 -7.30 12.31
C SER A 177 2.98 -7.09 13.23
N TRP A 178 2.84 -7.49 14.50
CA TRP A 178 3.94 -7.56 15.47
C TRP A 178 4.44 -9.00 15.66
N THR A 179 4.35 -9.82 14.61
CA THR A 179 4.79 -11.23 14.62
C THR A 179 6.05 -11.37 13.76
N LEU A 180 7.21 -11.40 14.42
CA LEU A 180 8.53 -11.46 13.78
C LEU A 180 9.41 -12.56 14.40
N HIS A 181 8.88 -13.78 14.52
CA HIS A 181 9.57 -14.92 15.12
C HIS A 181 11.00 -15.08 14.58
N GLY A 182 11.98 -15.25 15.48
CA GLY A 182 13.39 -15.38 15.11
C GLY A 182 14.12 -14.06 14.84
N SER A 183 13.47 -12.93 15.11
CA SER A 183 14.05 -11.57 15.01
C SER A 183 14.15 -10.86 16.35
N GLU A 184 14.10 -11.59 17.47
CA GLU A 184 14.20 -11.05 18.82
C GLU A 184 15.47 -10.19 18.98
N GLY A 185 15.30 -8.96 19.46
CA GLY A 185 16.37 -7.99 19.63
C GLY A 185 16.84 -7.30 18.35
N LYS A 186 16.37 -7.70 17.15
CA LYS A 186 16.64 -6.96 15.92
C LYS A 186 15.83 -5.66 15.92
N MET A 187 16.44 -4.60 15.38
CA MET A 187 15.76 -3.33 15.18
C MET A 187 14.80 -3.41 13.99
N VAL A 188 13.63 -2.80 14.14
CA VAL A 188 12.64 -2.59 13.08
C VAL A 188 12.16 -1.15 13.10
N GLN A 189 11.75 -0.65 11.95
CA GLN A 189 11.06 0.63 11.85
C GLN A 189 9.56 0.39 12.00
N VAL A 190 8.95 1.01 13.02
CA VAL A 190 7.50 1.04 13.22
C VAL A 190 6.99 2.39 12.72
N SER A 191 6.07 2.38 11.77
CA SER A 191 5.36 3.57 11.32
C SER A 191 3.94 3.57 11.88
N VAL A 192 3.52 4.66 12.50
CA VAL A 192 2.16 4.86 12.97
C VAL A 192 1.48 5.93 12.14
N TYR A 193 0.28 5.65 11.63
CA TYR A 193 -0.55 6.60 10.90
C TYR A 193 -1.75 7.02 11.75
N ALA A 194 -1.90 8.32 12.00
CA ALA A 194 -3.05 8.86 12.74
C ALA A 194 -3.28 10.34 12.44
N ASP A 195 -4.54 10.77 12.52
CA ASP A 195 -4.95 12.17 12.60
C ASP A 195 -5.08 12.57 14.08
N ALA A 196 -4.01 13.11 14.65
CA ALA A 196 -3.92 13.50 16.07
C ALA A 196 -2.83 14.56 16.24
N ASP A 197 -2.76 15.20 17.42
CA ASP A 197 -1.70 16.17 17.70
C ASP A 197 -0.39 15.45 18.04
N GLU A 198 -0.49 14.37 18.81
CA GLU A 198 0.65 13.55 19.24
C GLU A 198 0.29 12.06 19.25
N ILE A 199 1.32 11.22 19.16
CA ILE A 199 1.21 9.76 19.22
C ILE A 199 2.32 9.22 20.11
N GLU A 200 1.98 8.32 21.03
CA GLU A 200 2.94 7.67 21.93
C GLU A 200 2.91 6.16 21.70
N LEU A 201 4.10 5.57 21.54
CA LEU A 201 4.28 4.14 21.30
C LEU A 201 4.70 3.45 22.58
N TYR A 202 4.07 2.31 22.87
CA TYR A 202 4.33 1.47 24.02
C TYR A 202 4.67 0.06 23.56
N LEU A 203 5.66 -0.57 24.21
CA LEU A 203 5.97 -1.98 24.04
C LEU A 203 5.85 -2.66 25.39
N ASN A 204 4.97 -3.67 25.48
CA ASN A 204 4.71 -4.42 26.71
C ASN A 204 4.36 -3.52 27.91
N GLY A 205 3.58 -2.47 27.65
CA GLY A 205 3.16 -1.47 28.65
C GLY A 205 4.21 -0.43 29.01
N GLN A 206 5.44 -0.53 28.50
CA GLN A 206 6.47 0.48 28.69
C GLN A 206 6.40 1.53 27.58
N SER A 207 6.27 2.81 27.94
CA SER A 207 6.37 3.92 26.99
C SER A 207 7.77 3.96 26.38
N LEU A 208 7.83 4.07 25.05
CA LEU A 208 9.05 4.21 24.28
C LEU A 208 9.32 5.67 23.96
N GLU A 209 8.42 6.29 23.21
CA GLU A 209 8.59 7.65 22.71
C GLU A 209 7.23 8.27 22.33
N ARG A 210 7.11 9.58 22.49
CA ARG A 210 5.97 10.40 22.08
C ARG A 210 6.41 11.40 21.02
N LYS A 211 5.67 11.49 19.90
CA LYS A 211 5.98 12.36 18.76
C LYS A 211 4.77 13.18 18.33
N PRO A 212 4.98 14.39 17.78
CA PRO A 212 3.92 15.08 17.05
C PRO A 212 3.52 14.27 15.82
N ILE A 213 2.24 14.30 15.46
CA ILE A 213 1.68 13.67 14.26
C ILE A 213 0.60 14.59 13.64
N GLY A 214 -0.16 14.10 12.67
CA GLY A 214 -1.18 14.89 11.97
C GLY A 214 -0.58 15.78 10.88
N HIS A 215 -1.31 16.82 10.48
CA HIS A 215 -0.84 17.82 9.53
C HIS A 215 -0.22 19.02 10.28
N PRO A 216 1.01 19.48 9.94
CA PRO A 216 1.74 19.23 8.70
C PRO A 216 2.75 18.05 8.72
N GLN A 217 2.80 17.24 9.77
CA GLN A 217 3.69 16.06 9.90
C GLN A 217 3.29 14.87 8.99
N GLN A 218 2.52 15.13 7.92
CA GLN A 218 2.09 14.13 6.95
C GLN A 218 1.37 12.93 7.59
N TYR A 219 0.78 13.06 8.78
CA TYR A 219 0.05 11.99 9.49
C TYR A 219 0.87 10.72 9.78
N ILE A 220 2.21 10.76 9.71
CA ILE A 220 3.09 9.60 9.94
C ILE A 220 4.09 9.91 11.05
N ALA A 221 4.20 9.03 12.04
CA ALA A 221 5.30 9.02 13.01
C ALA A 221 6.07 7.70 12.93
N GLN A 222 7.40 7.78 12.85
CA GLN A 222 8.27 6.61 12.76
C GLN A 222 9.05 6.39 14.06
N PHE A 223 9.25 5.14 14.45
CA PHE A 223 9.93 4.72 15.66
C PHE A 223 10.88 3.57 15.34
N ASP A 224 12.08 3.62 15.90
CA ASP A 224 13.04 2.52 15.81
C ASP A 224 12.90 1.66 17.07
N VAL A 225 12.45 0.41 16.90
CA VAL A 225 12.09 -0.46 18.03
C VAL A 225 12.86 -1.77 17.92
N ALA A 226 13.51 -2.18 19.01
CA ALA A 226 14.06 -3.53 19.12
C ALA A 226 12.91 -4.51 19.33
N TYR A 227 12.73 -5.46 18.43
CA TYR A 227 11.62 -6.40 18.50
C TYR A 227 11.68 -7.26 19.77
N GLN A 228 10.58 -7.25 20.52
CA GLN A 228 10.32 -8.17 21.62
C GLN A 228 8.89 -8.70 21.46
N PRO A 229 8.68 -10.03 21.56
CA PRO A 229 7.34 -10.60 21.55
C PRO A 229 6.45 -10.00 22.64
N GLY A 230 5.18 -9.77 22.31
CA GLY A 230 4.17 -9.28 23.24
C GLY A 230 3.20 -8.32 22.56
N GLU A 231 2.98 -7.16 23.15
CA GLU A 231 2.00 -6.17 22.67
C GLU A 231 2.68 -4.83 22.33
N LEU A 232 2.45 -4.36 21.11
CA LEU A 232 2.84 -3.04 20.65
C LEU A 232 1.60 -2.15 20.55
N THR A 233 1.53 -1.09 21.34
CA THR A 233 0.37 -0.20 21.43
C THR A 233 0.71 1.21 21.01
N ALA A 234 -0.11 1.81 20.17
CA ALA A 234 -0.05 3.23 19.82
C ALA A 234 -1.24 3.97 20.43
N VAL A 235 -0.97 5.07 21.15
CA VAL A 235 -1.97 5.91 21.81
C VAL A 235 -1.91 7.32 21.22
N ALA A 236 -2.98 7.73 20.54
CA ALA A 236 -3.12 9.04 19.93
C ALA A 236 -3.70 10.04 20.93
N TYR A 237 -3.16 11.25 20.94
CA TYR A 237 -3.58 12.34 21.81
C TYR A 237 -4.09 13.52 21.00
N ARG A 238 -5.18 14.13 21.48
CA ARG A 238 -5.73 15.40 20.97
C ARG A 238 -6.01 16.32 22.15
N ASP A 239 -5.57 17.57 22.07
CA ASP A 239 -5.65 18.53 23.19
C ASP A 239 -5.06 17.97 24.50
N GLY A 240 -3.97 17.19 24.40
CA GLY A 240 -3.29 16.55 25.53
C GLY A 240 -4.05 15.38 26.18
N LYS A 241 -5.20 14.94 25.64
CA LYS A 241 -5.98 13.80 26.15
C LYS A 241 -5.89 12.62 25.20
N GLU A 242 -5.89 11.42 25.76
CA GLU A 242 -6.03 10.19 24.96
C GLU A 242 -7.33 10.27 24.15
N TYR A 243 -7.19 10.10 22.84
CA TYR A 243 -8.27 10.20 21.86
C TYR A 243 -8.58 8.83 21.27
N LEU A 244 -7.56 8.12 20.78
CA LEU A 244 -7.70 6.80 20.15
C LEU A 244 -6.53 5.89 20.54
N ARG A 245 -6.74 4.56 20.47
CA ARG A 245 -5.67 3.58 20.70
C ARG A 245 -5.79 2.38 19.79
N ALA A 246 -4.66 1.76 19.46
CA ALA A 246 -4.59 0.51 18.73
C ALA A 246 -3.44 -0.35 19.25
N SER A 247 -3.58 -1.67 19.15
CA SER A 247 -2.55 -2.62 19.54
C SER A 247 -2.34 -3.69 18.47
N LEU A 248 -1.08 -4.13 18.33
CA LEU A 248 -0.71 -5.36 17.65
C LEU A 248 -0.14 -6.33 18.69
N VAL A 249 -0.52 -7.60 18.58
CA VAL A 249 -0.05 -8.67 19.48
C VAL A 249 0.72 -9.69 18.67
N THR A 250 1.86 -10.14 19.20
CA THR A 250 2.64 -11.23 18.60
C THR A 250 1.84 -12.53 18.62
N ALA A 251 1.59 -13.09 17.45
CA ALA A 251 0.97 -14.41 17.32
C ALA A 251 1.91 -15.50 17.84
N GLY A 252 1.34 -16.62 18.29
CA GLY A 252 2.08 -17.82 18.65
C GLY A 252 2.81 -18.47 17.46
N GLN A 253 3.38 -19.65 17.69
CA GLN A 253 3.93 -20.46 16.59
C GLN A 253 2.81 -20.94 15.66
N ALA A 254 3.09 -21.00 14.35
CA ALA A 254 2.13 -21.51 13.39
C ALA A 254 1.72 -22.95 13.73
N ALA A 255 0.41 -23.18 13.78
CA ALA A 255 -0.16 -24.45 14.22
C ALA A 255 -1.25 -24.99 13.28
N LYS A 256 -1.99 -24.11 12.60
CA LYS A 256 -3.12 -24.49 11.74
C LYS A 256 -3.26 -23.61 10.52
N LEU A 257 -3.98 -24.10 9.52
CA LEU A 257 -4.51 -23.30 8.43
C LEU A 257 -5.93 -22.84 8.78
N THR A 258 -6.31 -21.65 8.32
CA THR A 258 -7.69 -21.16 8.38
C THR A 258 -8.18 -20.86 6.97
N ILE A 259 -9.45 -21.14 6.71
CA ILE A 259 -10.13 -20.78 5.46
C ILE A 259 -11.31 -19.89 5.83
N GLN A 260 -11.41 -18.72 5.19
CA GLN A 260 -12.51 -17.79 5.44
C GLN A 260 -13.04 -17.24 4.11
N PRO A 261 -14.00 -17.94 3.46
CA PRO A 261 -14.62 -17.46 2.23
C PRO A 261 -15.25 -16.08 2.42
N GLU A 262 -15.11 -15.23 1.41
CA GLU A 262 -15.79 -13.94 1.39
C GLU A 262 -17.32 -14.13 1.29
N PRO A 263 -18.12 -13.20 1.82
CA PRO A 263 -19.57 -13.24 1.67
C PRO A 263 -19.98 -13.32 0.19
N MET A 264 -20.94 -14.19 -0.11
CA MET A 264 -21.47 -14.38 -1.46
C MET A 264 -22.96 -14.09 -1.49
N GLU A 265 -23.44 -13.48 -2.57
CA GLU A 265 -24.85 -13.32 -2.86
C GLU A 265 -25.44 -14.59 -3.52
N LYS A 266 -26.76 -14.73 -3.44
CA LYS A 266 -27.46 -15.86 -4.06
C LYS A 266 -27.35 -15.76 -5.59
N GLY A 267 -26.64 -16.71 -6.19
CA GLY A 267 -26.42 -16.77 -7.63
C GLY A 267 -24.96 -16.53 -8.01
N ASP A 268 -24.12 -16.09 -7.07
CA ASP A 268 -22.69 -15.93 -7.31
C ASP A 268 -22.03 -17.26 -7.63
N ARG A 269 -21.29 -17.26 -8.74
CA ARG A 269 -20.57 -18.42 -9.26
C ARG A 269 -19.09 -18.42 -8.93
N ILE A 270 -18.54 -17.30 -8.48
CA ILE A 270 -17.13 -17.15 -8.15
C ILE A 270 -17.02 -16.81 -6.67
N ALA A 271 -16.30 -17.65 -5.94
CA ALA A 271 -15.98 -17.46 -4.54
C ALA A 271 -14.52 -17.04 -4.39
N PHE A 272 -14.28 -15.99 -3.63
CA PHE A 272 -12.95 -15.60 -3.17
C PHE A 272 -12.72 -16.21 -1.79
N VAL A 273 -11.65 -16.99 -1.66
CA VAL A 273 -11.40 -17.83 -0.49
C VAL A 273 -10.01 -17.55 0.07
N PRO A 274 -9.89 -16.53 0.94
CA PRO A 274 -8.71 -16.31 1.76
C PRO A 274 -8.32 -17.53 2.58
N ILE A 275 -7.02 -17.84 2.56
CA ILE A 275 -6.38 -18.92 3.34
C ILE A 275 -5.23 -18.30 4.12
N GLN A 276 -5.12 -18.63 5.41
CA GLN A 276 -4.09 -18.06 6.27
C GLN A 276 -3.39 -19.12 7.11
N ILE A 277 -2.11 -18.89 7.41
CA ILE A 277 -1.35 -19.61 8.42
C ILE A 277 -1.61 -18.94 9.76
N ALA A 278 -2.11 -19.71 10.73
CA ALA A 278 -2.47 -19.19 12.04
C ALA A 278 -1.80 -19.97 13.18
N ASP A 279 -1.66 -19.31 14.32
CA ASP A 279 -1.34 -19.98 15.58
C ASP A 279 -2.52 -20.81 16.10
N LYS A 280 -2.33 -21.48 17.24
CA LYS A 280 -3.38 -22.31 17.87
C LYS A 280 -4.66 -21.51 18.18
N ASP A 281 -4.54 -20.22 18.47
CA ASP A 281 -5.62 -19.33 18.90
C ASP A 281 -6.31 -18.67 17.68
N GLY A 282 -5.75 -18.83 16.47
CA GLY A 282 -6.30 -18.29 15.23
C GLY A 282 -5.69 -16.96 14.80
N ASN A 283 -4.62 -16.49 15.45
CA ASN A 283 -3.94 -15.26 15.06
C ASN A 283 -3.04 -15.53 13.84
N LEU A 284 -3.05 -14.59 12.88
CA LEU A 284 -2.25 -14.67 11.66
C LEU A 284 -0.74 -14.68 11.97
N VAL A 285 -0.01 -15.63 11.40
CA VAL A 285 1.45 -15.75 11.50
C VAL A 285 2.09 -15.28 10.20
N THR A 286 2.58 -14.04 10.17
CA THR A 286 3.03 -13.37 8.94
C THR A 286 4.49 -13.65 8.55
N CYS A 287 5.25 -14.41 9.33
CA CYS A 287 6.71 -14.54 9.14
C CYS A 287 7.18 -15.99 8.95
N GLN A 288 6.27 -16.92 8.70
CA GLN A 288 6.57 -18.36 8.56
C GLN A 288 5.93 -18.96 7.31
N ASP A 289 6.18 -18.32 6.18
CA ASP A 289 5.67 -18.74 4.88
C ASP A 289 6.11 -20.15 4.50
N ARG A 290 5.21 -20.90 3.86
CA ARG A 290 5.46 -22.27 3.42
C ARG A 290 4.50 -22.71 2.30
N PRO A 291 4.82 -23.79 1.58
CA PRO A 291 3.91 -24.39 0.62
C PRO A 291 2.61 -24.88 1.28
N VAL A 292 1.48 -24.53 0.67
CA VAL A 292 0.14 -24.98 1.04
C VAL A 292 -0.50 -25.63 -0.17
N THR A 293 -1.06 -26.82 0.00
CA THR A 293 -1.78 -27.55 -1.03
C THR A 293 -3.28 -27.37 -0.86
N LEU A 294 -3.97 -27.01 -1.93
CA LEU A 294 -5.42 -26.89 -2.03
C LEU A 294 -5.99 -28.11 -2.77
N THR A 295 -7.10 -28.65 -2.28
CA THR A 295 -7.94 -29.64 -2.97
C THR A 295 -9.34 -29.10 -3.11
N VAL A 296 -9.93 -29.25 -4.30
CA VAL A 296 -11.27 -28.76 -4.65
C VAL A 296 -12.12 -29.93 -5.15
N GLU A 297 -13.27 -30.16 -4.52
CA GLU A 297 -14.23 -31.19 -4.91
C GLU A 297 -15.57 -30.51 -5.26
N GLY A 298 -16.15 -30.85 -6.42
CA GLY A 298 -17.44 -30.30 -6.86
C GLY A 298 -17.40 -28.90 -7.48
N GLY A 299 -16.19 -28.37 -7.75
CA GLY A 299 -15.99 -27.07 -8.39
C GLY A 299 -14.65 -26.96 -9.11
N GLN A 300 -14.34 -25.78 -9.64
CA GLN A 300 -13.12 -25.50 -10.39
C GLN A 300 -12.28 -24.41 -9.73
N CYS A 301 -11.00 -24.67 -9.48
CA CYS A 301 -10.05 -23.62 -9.12
C CYS A 301 -9.70 -22.78 -10.37
N LEU A 302 -9.99 -21.47 -10.32
CA LEU A 302 -9.63 -20.51 -11.37
C LEU A 302 -8.25 -19.91 -11.16
N GLY A 303 -7.80 -19.85 -9.91
CA GLY A 303 -6.49 -19.34 -9.53
C GLY A 303 -6.22 -19.58 -8.06
N PHE A 304 -4.98 -19.87 -7.73
CA PHE A 304 -4.48 -20.04 -6.37
C PHE A 304 -3.08 -19.42 -6.28
N GLY A 305 -2.85 -18.61 -5.25
CA GLY A 305 -1.55 -17.94 -5.09
C GLY A 305 -1.54 -16.92 -3.97
N SER A 306 -0.41 -16.24 -3.84
CA SER A 306 -0.16 -15.21 -2.84
C SER A 306 0.13 -13.86 -3.52
N ALA A 307 0.36 -12.82 -2.71
CA ALA A 307 0.74 -11.50 -3.19
C ALA A 307 2.25 -11.36 -3.49
N ASP A 308 3.04 -12.44 -3.42
CA ASP A 308 4.46 -12.39 -3.73
C ASP A 308 4.70 -12.13 -5.23
N THR A 309 5.01 -10.89 -5.58
CA THR A 309 5.28 -10.49 -6.96
C THR A 309 6.61 -11.00 -7.51
N ALA A 310 7.50 -11.53 -6.66
CA ALA A 310 8.78 -12.12 -7.07
C ALA A 310 8.69 -13.63 -7.34
N SER A 311 7.56 -14.26 -6.98
CA SER A 311 7.33 -15.69 -7.22
C SER A 311 7.33 -16.04 -8.71
N SER A 312 7.93 -17.19 -9.05
CA SER A 312 7.85 -17.82 -10.38
C SER A 312 6.85 -18.99 -10.45
N GLU A 313 6.15 -19.29 -9.36
CA GLU A 313 5.15 -20.36 -9.30
C GLU A 313 3.92 -20.02 -10.17
N ASN A 314 3.19 -21.03 -10.69
CA ASN A 314 2.04 -20.84 -11.58
C ASN A 314 0.72 -20.66 -10.80
N PHE A 315 -0.18 -19.77 -11.24
CA PHE A 315 -1.48 -19.54 -10.59
C PHE A 315 -2.47 -20.71 -10.69
N TYR A 316 -2.23 -21.67 -11.58
CA TYR A 316 -3.08 -22.85 -11.75
C TYR A 316 -2.56 -24.07 -10.97
N ASP A 317 -1.38 -23.97 -10.34
CA ASP A 317 -0.87 -25.04 -9.50
C ASP A 317 -1.68 -25.12 -8.21
N MET A 318 -1.93 -26.35 -7.76
CA MET A 318 -2.69 -26.61 -6.54
C MET A 318 -1.83 -26.59 -5.28
N THR A 319 -0.52 -26.32 -5.40
CA THR A 319 0.38 -26.09 -4.27
C THR A 319 1.10 -24.78 -4.48
N ARG A 320 1.01 -23.88 -3.50
CA ARG A 320 1.53 -22.52 -3.58
C ARG A 320 2.15 -22.09 -2.26
N THR A 321 3.23 -21.33 -2.34
CA THR A 321 3.88 -20.76 -1.16
C THR A 321 3.10 -19.54 -0.69
N SER A 322 2.76 -19.50 0.60
CA SER A 322 2.15 -18.32 1.20
C SER A 322 3.08 -17.10 1.15
N PHE A 323 2.51 -15.90 1.24
CA PHE A 323 3.26 -14.67 1.42
C PHE A 323 2.66 -13.90 2.58
N ASP A 324 3.48 -13.51 3.55
CA ASP A 324 3.01 -12.96 4.82
C ASP A 324 1.96 -13.84 5.53
N GLY A 325 2.12 -15.16 5.40
CA GLY A 325 1.23 -16.16 5.95
C GLY A 325 -0.11 -16.28 5.21
N GLN A 326 -0.26 -15.69 4.02
CA GLN A 326 -1.55 -15.57 3.33
C GLN A 326 -1.52 -16.08 1.89
N LEU A 327 -2.68 -16.58 1.46
CA LEU A 327 -3.00 -17.07 0.12
C LEU A 327 -4.46 -16.71 -0.22
N LEU A 328 -4.77 -16.70 -1.50
CA LEU A 328 -6.13 -16.56 -2.03
C LEU A 328 -6.41 -17.67 -3.04
N ALA A 329 -7.52 -18.37 -2.87
CA ALA A 329 -8.08 -19.26 -3.87
C ALA A 329 -9.34 -18.62 -4.50
N ILE A 330 -9.45 -18.70 -5.82
CA ILE A 330 -10.61 -18.22 -6.58
C ILE A 330 -11.31 -19.44 -7.15
N ILE A 331 -12.52 -19.72 -6.66
CA ILE A 331 -13.24 -20.96 -6.96
C ILE A 331 -14.49 -20.66 -7.78
N ARG A 332 -14.62 -21.32 -8.92
CA ARG A 332 -15.87 -21.39 -9.67
C ARG A 332 -16.73 -22.53 -9.15
N ARG A 333 -17.95 -22.20 -8.73
CA ARG A 333 -18.99 -23.15 -8.33
C ARG A 333 -19.76 -23.65 -9.55
N GLU A 334 -20.08 -24.94 -9.57
CA GLU A 334 -21.03 -25.50 -10.54
C GLU A 334 -22.46 -25.43 -9.95
N ASP A 335 -23.46 -25.24 -10.80
CA ASP A 335 -24.83 -25.02 -10.33
C ASP A 335 -25.36 -26.19 -9.50
N GLY A 336 -25.86 -25.89 -8.29
CA GLY A 336 -26.60 -26.85 -7.48
C GLY A 336 -25.76 -27.87 -6.70
N HIS A 337 -24.43 -27.76 -6.72
CA HIS A 337 -23.52 -28.65 -5.97
C HIS A 337 -22.68 -27.88 -4.94
N PRO A 338 -22.61 -28.36 -3.67
CA PRO A 338 -21.70 -27.79 -2.70
C PRO A 338 -20.27 -28.02 -3.16
N VAL A 339 -19.40 -27.01 -3.02
CA VAL A 339 -17.97 -27.16 -3.29
C VAL A 339 -17.24 -27.35 -1.98
N ARG A 340 -16.51 -28.45 -1.85
CA ARG A 340 -15.66 -28.70 -0.69
C ARG A 340 -14.23 -28.31 -1.00
N LEU A 341 -13.67 -27.46 -0.15
CA LEU A 341 -12.28 -27.03 -0.20
C LEU A 341 -11.54 -27.63 0.99
N THR A 342 -10.34 -28.18 0.74
CA THR A 342 -9.44 -28.65 1.79
C THR A 342 -8.06 -28.07 1.55
N VAL A 343 -7.43 -27.53 2.59
CA VAL A 343 -6.05 -27.02 2.55
C VAL A 343 -5.18 -27.76 3.54
N SER A 344 -3.95 -28.07 3.14
CA SER A 344 -2.96 -28.77 3.97
C SER A 344 -1.56 -28.21 3.76
N ALA A 345 -0.75 -28.21 4.80
CA ALA A 345 0.66 -27.83 4.75
C ALA A 345 1.46 -28.64 5.78
N GLU A 346 2.74 -28.84 5.53
CA GLU A 346 3.60 -29.61 6.44
C GLU A 346 3.64 -28.95 7.83
N GLY A 347 3.44 -29.77 8.86
CA GLY A 347 3.49 -29.36 10.26
C GLY A 347 2.31 -28.49 10.73
N LEU A 348 1.27 -28.31 9.92
CA LEU A 348 0.07 -27.56 10.29
C LEU A 348 -1.18 -28.45 10.28
N GLU A 349 -2.12 -28.18 11.19
CA GLU A 349 -3.47 -28.74 11.12
C GLU A 349 -4.18 -28.24 9.84
N SER A 350 -4.66 -29.18 9.03
CA SER A 350 -5.41 -28.90 7.81
C SER A 350 -6.77 -28.26 8.11
N ALA A 351 -7.31 -27.51 7.17
CA ALA A 351 -8.66 -26.94 7.25
C ALA A 351 -9.50 -27.35 6.05
N ALA A 352 -10.83 -27.40 6.25
CA ALA A 352 -11.78 -27.62 5.18
C ALA A 352 -13.03 -26.75 5.37
N VAL A 353 -13.66 -26.37 4.26
CA VAL A 353 -14.91 -25.60 4.25
C VAL A 353 -15.78 -26.03 3.07
N GLU A 354 -17.10 -25.93 3.21
CA GLU A 354 -18.06 -26.06 2.11
C GLU A 354 -18.59 -24.67 1.76
N ILE A 355 -18.65 -24.35 0.45
CA ILE A 355 -19.12 -23.05 -0.07
C ILE A 355 -20.26 -23.18 -1.08
#